data_AF-A0A6I7PDJ8-F1
#
_entry.id   AF-A0A6I7PDJ8-F1
#
_cell.length_a   1.000
_cell.length_b   1.000
_cell.length_c   1.000
_cell.angle_alpha   90.00
_cell.angle_beta   90.00
_cell.angle_gamma   90.00
#
_symmetry.space_group_name_H-M   'P 1'
#
loop_
_entity.id
_entity.type
_entity.pdbx_description
1 polymer ?
#
loop_
_entity_poly.entity_id
_entity_poly.type
_entity_poly.pdbx_seq_one_letter_code
_entity_poly.pdbx_strand_id
1 'polypeptide(L)'
;MKTTGLRTLAALVLLISAAVPAATDAGRPVSGLRAERDEDAVQLRWQASPAAGYLILFRAREPIVSTERLAAATQIGVVSAAEGGFRDHPIPGVPAYYALVPADAIADGSMVLEQNHNLTTRAVELPLGGRVGSVEFSAPPSFRSSPLPYLQPWRDILEGEGEALPRVLPQQRAARLEPATAEAVERMMQTLPPRRSAARAPTVLAEDGEFAGKGVAFTLAGIVAGAFSHGRWGEAREQLESLLTLPLPPRVEARARFYLGQAFYYKGSHEHAVLEFLLARPHYHAEASQWVAAALRHVEPGSR
;
A
#
# COMPACT_ATOMS: atom_id res chain seq x y z
N MET A 1 74.96 -45.61 -4.35
CA MET A 1 74.60 -45.58 -5.78
C MET A 1 73.58 -44.47 -5.97
N LYS A 2 73.88 -43.48 -6.84
CA LYS A 2 72.98 -42.71 -7.74
C LYS A 2 71.53 -42.46 -7.27
N THR A 3 70.85 -41.30 -7.35
CA THR A 3 71.05 -39.90 -7.80
C THR A 3 69.63 -39.28 -7.77
N THR A 4 69.49 -37.98 -7.47
CA THR A 4 68.45 -37.06 -8.02
C THR A 4 67.00 -37.23 -7.54
N GLY A 5 66.45 -36.28 -6.78
CA GLY A 5 65.57 -35.20 -7.30
C GLY A 5 64.17 -35.42 -6.73
N LEU A 6 63.28 -34.47 -6.46
CA LEU A 6 63.13 -33.08 -6.81
C LEU A 6 62.13 -32.50 -5.79
N ARG A 7 62.33 -31.24 -5.41
CA ARG A 7 61.51 -30.47 -4.47
C ARG A 7 60.10 -30.26 -5.01
N THR A 8 59.07 -30.40 -4.16
CA THR A 8 57.75 -29.80 -4.42
C THR A 8 57.36 -28.99 -3.19
N LEU A 9 57.53 -27.68 -3.32
CA LEU A 9 57.07 -26.66 -2.39
C LEU A 9 55.57 -26.44 -2.65
N ALA A 10 54.71 -26.76 -1.69
CA ALA A 10 53.31 -26.33 -1.72
C ALA A 10 53.24 -24.89 -1.19
N ALA A 11 53.03 -23.94 -2.09
CA ALA A 11 52.82 -22.54 -1.76
C ALA A 11 51.40 -22.34 -1.22
N LEU A 12 51.29 -22.07 0.08
CA LEU A 12 50.10 -21.54 0.73
C LEU A 12 50.05 -20.03 0.45
N VAL A 13 49.33 -19.63 -0.61
CA VAL A 13 49.06 -18.21 -0.89
C VAL A 13 47.90 -17.77 0.02
N LEU A 14 48.27 -17.14 1.12
CA LEU A 14 47.39 -16.37 1.99
C LEU A 14 47.05 -15.07 1.24
N LEU A 15 45.90 -15.02 0.55
CA LEU A 15 45.38 -13.78 -0.04
C LEU A 15 44.85 -12.89 1.10
N ILE A 16 45.73 -12.06 1.63
CA ILE A 16 45.38 -10.90 2.44
C ILE A 16 44.64 -9.95 1.48
N SER A 17 43.32 -9.87 1.65
CA SER A 17 42.49 -8.87 0.98
C SER A 17 42.91 -7.49 1.47
N ALA A 18 43.80 -6.83 0.71
CA ALA A 18 44.14 -5.45 0.93
C ALA A 18 42.87 -4.60 0.75
N ALA A 19 42.32 -4.10 1.85
CA ALA A 19 41.36 -3.01 1.83
C ALA A 19 42.07 -1.82 1.18
N VAL A 20 41.77 -1.58 -0.09
CA VAL A 20 42.15 -0.34 -0.76
C VAL A 20 41.40 0.78 -0.04
N PRO A 21 42.08 1.71 0.65
CA PRO A 21 41.39 2.87 1.18
C PRO A 21 40.89 3.67 -0.01
N ALA A 22 39.56 3.72 -0.18
CA ALA A 22 38.93 4.60 -1.15
C ALA A 22 39.39 6.03 -0.83
N ALA A 23 40.01 6.68 -1.80
CA ALA A 23 40.44 8.05 -1.71
C ALA A 23 39.25 8.92 -1.24
N THR A 24 39.42 9.56 -0.09
CA THR A 24 38.45 10.48 0.49
C THR A 24 38.30 11.67 -0.47
N ASP A 25 37.17 11.73 -1.17
CA ASP A 25 36.73 12.87 -1.99
C ASP A 25 36.31 14.03 -1.06
N ALA A 26 37.31 14.60 -0.37
CA ALA A 26 37.19 15.47 0.81
C ALA A 26 36.72 16.90 0.47
N GLY A 27 35.65 17.03 -0.31
CA GLY A 27 35.01 18.31 -0.61
C GLY A 27 33.62 18.20 -1.24
N ARG A 28 33.13 16.99 -1.54
CA ARG A 28 31.84 16.80 -2.21
C ARG A 28 30.82 16.19 -1.26
N PRO A 29 29.54 16.64 -1.32
CA PRO A 29 28.54 16.21 -0.35
C PRO A 29 28.11 14.75 -0.53
N VAL A 30 28.08 14.25 -1.77
CA VAL A 30 27.71 12.85 -2.11
C VAL A 30 28.58 12.35 -3.26
N SER A 31 29.08 11.12 -3.14
CA SER A 31 29.85 10.44 -4.17
C SER A 31 29.56 8.94 -4.22
N GLY A 32 29.87 8.32 -5.36
CA GLY A 32 29.82 6.86 -5.51
C GLY A 32 28.43 6.24 -5.45
N LEU A 33 27.37 6.97 -5.85
CA LEU A 33 26.03 6.41 -5.94
C LEU A 33 26.00 5.22 -6.90
N ARG A 34 25.66 4.05 -6.36
CA ARG A 34 25.43 2.80 -7.09
C ARG A 34 24.06 2.25 -6.79
N ALA A 35 23.40 1.81 -7.85
CA ALA A 35 22.16 1.07 -7.77
C ALA A 35 22.47 -0.36 -8.24
N GLU A 36 22.30 -1.32 -7.33
CA GLU A 36 22.46 -2.73 -7.63
C GLU A 36 21.14 -3.45 -7.42
N ARG A 37 20.88 -4.43 -8.27
CA ARG A 37 19.71 -5.29 -8.13
C ARG A 37 19.97 -6.30 -7.00
N ASP A 38 19.02 -6.39 -6.08
CA ASP A 38 19.01 -7.33 -4.97
C ASP A 38 17.66 -8.06 -4.95
N GLU A 39 17.64 -9.29 -5.48
CA GLU A 39 16.46 -10.14 -5.69
C GLU A 39 15.26 -9.44 -6.35
N ASP A 40 14.46 -8.75 -5.54
CA ASP A 40 13.19 -8.09 -5.81
C ASP A 40 13.16 -6.58 -5.52
N ALA A 41 14.29 -6.05 -5.06
CA ALA A 41 14.50 -4.65 -4.74
C ALA A 41 15.74 -4.11 -5.44
N VAL A 42 15.86 -2.79 -5.47
CA VAL A 42 17.07 -2.08 -5.87
C VAL A 42 17.74 -1.53 -4.62
N GLN A 43 18.92 -2.05 -4.32
CA GLN A 43 19.74 -1.57 -3.24
C GLN A 43 20.60 -0.42 -3.75
N LEU A 44 20.34 0.76 -3.23
CA LEU A 44 21.16 1.94 -3.41
C LEU A 44 22.23 1.97 -2.34
N ARG A 45 23.46 2.30 -2.74
CA ARG A 45 24.60 2.53 -1.85
C ARG A 45 25.34 3.77 -2.33
N TRP A 46 25.76 4.61 -1.39
CA TRP A 46 26.52 5.81 -1.68
C TRP A 46 27.46 6.15 -0.53
N GLN A 47 28.37 7.08 -0.77
CA GLN A 47 29.22 7.69 0.24
C GLN A 47 28.82 9.15 0.34
N ALA A 48 28.51 9.63 1.54
CA ALA A 48 28.16 11.03 1.75
C ALA A 48 29.02 11.60 2.87
N SER A 49 29.35 12.89 2.74
CA SER A 49 30.00 13.62 3.82
C SER A 49 29.00 13.82 4.96
N PRO A 50 29.37 13.60 6.24
CA PRO A 50 28.48 13.87 7.38
C PRO A 50 27.98 15.33 7.41
N ALA A 51 28.71 16.26 6.80
CA ALA A 51 28.34 17.66 6.67
C ALA A 51 27.21 17.91 5.66
N ALA A 52 26.82 16.92 4.84
CA ALA A 52 25.76 17.06 3.85
C ALA A 52 24.34 16.97 4.44
N GLY A 53 24.20 16.65 5.73
CA GLY A 53 22.92 16.67 6.45
C GLY A 53 21.91 15.67 5.87
N TYR A 54 20.82 16.19 5.30
CA TYR A 54 19.77 15.39 4.67
C TYR A 54 19.91 15.39 3.15
N LEU A 55 19.73 14.22 2.55
CA LEU A 55 19.78 14.01 1.11
C LEU A 55 18.40 13.62 0.60
N ILE A 56 18.02 14.14 -0.56
CA ILE A 56 16.77 13.81 -1.23
C ILE A 56 17.07 12.82 -2.35
N LEU A 57 16.35 11.70 -2.34
CA LEU A 57 16.46 10.64 -3.32
C LEU A 57 15.36 10.79 -4.38
N PHE A 58 15.77 10.86 -5.64
CA PHE A 58 14.88 10.92 -6.80
C PHE A 58 15.00 9.68 -7.66
N ARG A 59 13.90 9.33 -8.33
CA ARG A 59 13.81 8.28 -9.35
C ARG A 59 13.16 8.79 -10.63
N ALA A 60 13.79 8.50 -11.75
CA ALA A 60 13.28 8.77 -13.09
C ALA A 60 13.25 7.49 -13.94
N ARG A 61 12.39 7.48 -14.96
CA ARG A 61 12.31 6.39 -15.96
C ARG A 61 13.28 6.58 -17.13
N GLU A 62 13.93 7.73 -17.17
CA GLU A 62 14.89 8.13 -18.20
C GLU A 62 16.13 8.72 -17.53
N PRO A 63 17.30 8.74 -18.20
CA PRO A 63 18.51 9.32 -17.64
C PRO A 63 18.31 10.76 -17.17
N ILE A 64 18.76 11.04 -15.95
CA ILE A 64 18.74 12.39 -15.39
C ILE A 64 20.01 13.10 -15.88
N VAL A 65 19.86 13.99 -16.86
CA VAL A 65 20.97 14.74 -17.48
C VAL A 65 20.89 16.25 -17.26
N SER A 66 19.78 16.75 -16.72
CA SER A 66 19.56 18.17 -16.48
C SER A 66 18.64 18.42 -15.28
N THR A 67 18.60 19.67 -14.82
CA THR A 67 17.72 20.13 -13.74
C THR A 67 16.24 19.96 -14.06
N GLU A 68 15.85 20.12 -15.32
CA GLU A 68 14.46 19.91 -15.77
C GLU A 68 14.08 18.43 -15.67
N ARG A 69 15.02 17.52 -16.01
CA ARG A 69 14.82 16.08 -15.84
C ARG A 69 14.71 15.67 -14.37
N LEU A 70 15.49 16.32 -13.50
CA LEU A 70 15.37 16.13 -12.05
C LEU A 70 14.02 16.62 -11.53
N ALA A 71 13.52 17.77 -12.01
CA ALA A 71 12.22 18.31 -11.62
C ALA A 71 11.04 17.41 -12.06
N ALA A 72 11.20 16.69 -13.19
CA ALA A 72 10.24 15.68 -13.64
C ALA A 72 10.38 14.32 -12.94
N ALA A 73 11.44 14.12 -12.15
CA ALA A 73 11.68 12.87 -11.43
C ALA A 73 10.77 12.75 -10.19
N THR A 74 10.44 11.53 -9.82
CA THR A 74 9.65 11.26 -8.61
C THR A 74 10.57 11.25 -7.39
N GLN A 75 10.27 12.06 -6.38
CA GLN A 75 10.94 11.98 -5.09
C GLN A 75 10.52 10.70 -4.35
N ILE A 76 11.48 9.85 -4.00
CA ILE A 76 11.24 8.60 -3.26
C ILE A 76 11.23 8.84 -1.76
N GLY A 77 12.12 9.71 -1.27
CA GLY A 77 12.26 9.97 0.15
C GLY A 77 13.38 10.93 0.48
N VAL A 78 13.50 11.23 1.77
CA VAL A 78 14.59 12.01 2.36
C VAL A 78 15.36 11.08 3.29
N VAL A 79 16.66 10.95 3.06
CA VAL A 79 17.57 10.05 3.78
C VAL A 79 18.64 10.87 4.49
N SER A 80 19.11 10.38 5.64
CA SER A 80 20.25 11.01 6.30
C SER A 80 21.54 10.70 5.54
N ALA A 81 22.46 11.66 5.42
CA ALA A 81 23.79 11.42 4.86
C ALA A 81 24.56 10.30 5.61
N ALA A 82 24.18 10.01 6.86
CA ALA A 82 24.77 8.93 7.65
C ALA A 82 24.31 7.52 7.24
N GLU A 83 23.18 7.36 6.53
CA GLU A 83 22.56 6.05 6.31
C GLU A 83 23.20 5.24 5.18
N GLY A 84 24.00 5.85 4.29
CA GLY A 84 24.88 5.18 3.30
C GLY A 84 24.22 4.21 2.31
N GLY A 85 22.92 3.95 2.44
CA GLY A 85 22.18 3.02 1.61
C GLY A 85 20.66 3.14 1.79
N PHE A 86 19.93 2.77 0.75
CA PHE A 86 18.47 2.82 0.71
C PHE A 86 17.95 1.66 -0.14
N ARG A 87 16.82 1.07 0.24
CA ARG A 87 16.19 0.00 -0.51
C ARG A 87 14.94 0.56 -1.22
N ASP A 88 14.97 0.59 -2.55
CA ASP A 88 13.82 0.97 -3.38
C ASP A 88 13.17 -0.26 -4.03
N HIS A 89 11.87 -0.17 -4.31
CA HIS A 89 11.10 -1.20 -5.02
C HIS A 89 10.48 -0.58 -6.29
N PRO A 90 11.27 -0.42 -7.37
CA PRO A 90 10.76 0.09 -8.63
C PRO A 90 9.82 -0.91 -9.29
N ILE A 91 9.03 -0.42 -10.24
CA ILE A 91 8.09 -1.25 -11.00
C ILE A 91 8.89 -2.24 -11.86
N PRO A 92 8.65 -3.56 -11.78
CA PRO A 92 9.30 -4.54 -12.64
C PRO A 92 9.08 -4.26 -14.14
N GLY A 93 10.10 -4.45 -14.96
CA GLY A 93 10.07 -4.16 -16.39
C GLY A 93 10.20 -2.69 -16.77
N VAL A 94 10.42 -1.79 -15.79
CA VAL A 94 10.64 -0.36 -16.04
C VAL A 94 12.08 -0.01 -15.64
N PRO A 95 12.88 0.60 -16.53
CA PRO A 95 14.22 1.05 -16.18
C PRO A 95 14.15 2.20 -15.17
N ALA A 96 14.92 2.10 -14.08
CA ALA A 96 15.00 3.11 -13.04
C ALA A 96 16.39 3.77 -13.03
N TYR A 97 16.39 5.11 -13.00
CA TYR A 97 17.55 5.97 -12.81
C TYR A 97 17.39 6.74 -11.50
N TYR A 98 18.46 6.88 -10.74
CA TYR A 98 18.46 7.50 -9.41
C TYR A 98 19.35 8.74 -9.36
N ALA A 99 18.92 9.71 -8.55
CA ALA A 99 19.70 10.89 -8.21
C ALA A 99 19.63 11.14 -6.69
N LEU A 100 20.77 11.52 -6.11
CA LEU A 100 20.87 11.97 -4.72
C LEU A 100 21.34 13.42 -4.69
N VAL A 101 20.55 14.28 -4.05
CA VAL A 101 20.89 15.71 -3.97
C VAL A 101 20.73 16.20 -2.53
N PRO A 102 21.68 16.96 -1.97
CA PRO A 102 21.52 17.54 -0.64
C PRO A 102 20.31 18.48 -0.57
N ALA A 103 19.55 18.41 0.52
CA ALA A 103 18.37 19.25 0.73
C ALA A 103 18.74 20.75 0.73
N ASP A 104 19.86 21.10 1.37
CA ASP A 104 20.35 22.48 1.44
C ASP A 104 20.74 23.01 0.05
N ALA A 105 21.37 22.18 -0.79
CA ALA A 105 21.75 22.54 -2.14
C ALA A 105 20.53 22.78 -3.06
N ILE A 106 19.42 22.05 -2.83
CA ILE A 106 18.14 22.30 -3.51
C ILE A 106 17.55 23.64 -3.06
N ALA A 107 17.53 23.90 -1.75
CA ALA A 107 16.97 25.12 -1.19
C ALA A 107 17.71 26.38 -1.64
N ASP A 108 19.04 26.31 -1.70
CA ASP A 108 19.92 27.41 -2.10
C ASP A 108 20.10 27.52 -3.63
N GLY A 109 19.53 26.58 -4.40
CA GLY A 109 19.67 26.53 -5.86
C GLY A 109 21.08 26.24 -6.37
N SER A 110 21.99 25.76 -5.50
CA SER A 110 23.40 25.48 -5.79
C SER A 110 23.68 24.03 -6.17
N MET A 111 22.64 23.27 -6.53
CA MET A 111 22.75 21.85 -6.88
C MET A 111 23.69 21.60 -8.05
N VAL A 112 24.61 20.65 -7.88
CA VAL A 112 25.51 20.18 -8.95
C VAL A 112 25.11 18.75 -9.32
N LEU A 113 24.89 18.50 -10.61
CA LEU A 113 24.53 17.18 -11.15
C LEU A 113 25.71 16.59 -11.91
N GLU A 114 26.31 15.53 -11.36
CA GLU A 114 27.48 14.83 -11.90
C GLU A 114 27.21 13.32 -12.06
N GLN A 115 27.35 12.85 -13.30
CA GLN A 115 27.19 11.43 -13.64
C GLN A 115 28.17 10.55 -12.86
N ASN A 116 27.69 9.43 -12.33
CA ASN A 116 28.43 8.44 -11.51
C ASN A 116 28.93 8.96 -10.15
N HIS A 117 28.62 10.20 -9.76
CA HIS A 117 28.86 10.70 -8.40
C HIS A 117 27.54 10.74 -7.62
N ASN A 118 26.62 11.57 -8.07
CA ASN A 118 25.30 11.73 -7.46
C ASN A 118 24.14 11.27 -8.36
N LEU A 119 24.46 10.87 -9.59
CA LEU A 119 23.54 10.34 -10.58
C LEU A 119 23.96 8.93 -11.03
N THR A 120 23.00 8.03 -11.20
CA THR A 120 23.25 6.74 -11.85
C THR A 120 23.18 6.89 -13.37
N THR A 121 24.22 6.45 -14.09
CA THR A 121 24.23 6.47 -15.56
C THR A 121 23.61 5.21 -16.17
N ARG A 122 23.66 4.10 -15.45
CA ARG A 122 23.10 2.80 -15.89
C ARG A 122 21.73 2.59 -15.27
N ALA A 123 20.74 2.28 -16.10
CA ALA A 123 19.43 1.88 -15.62
C ALA A 123 19.52 0.57 -14.83
N VAL A 124 18.78 0.51 -13.73
CA VAL A 124 18.50 -0.75 -13.03
C VAL A 124 17.07 -1.15 -13.34
N GLU A 125 16.88 -2.38 -13.81
CA GLU A 125 15.59 -2.95 -14.13
C GLU A 125 15.40 -4.23 -13.33
N LEU A 126 14.25 -4.36 -12.68
CA LEU A 126 13.82 -5.61 -12.07
C LEU A 126 13.11 -6.45 -13.14
N PRO A 127 13.47 -7.74 -13.32
CA PRO A 127 12.85 -8.58 -14.33
C PRO A 127 11.37 -8.79 -14.03
N LEU A 128 10.57 -8.81 -15.09
CA LEU A 128 9.18 -9.24 -15.04
C LEU A 128 9.13 -10.68 -14.49
N GLY A 129 8.36 -10.90 -13.42
CA GLY A 129 8.23 -12.21 -12.77
C GLY A 129 9.24 -12.50 -11.66
N GLY A 130 10.13 -11.55 -11.31
CA GLY A 130 10.84 -11.59 -10.03
C GLY A 130 9.80 -11.65 -8.91
N ARG A 131 9.92 -12.63 -7.99
CA ARG A 131 9.10 -12.69 -6.79
C ARG A 131 9.30 -11.38 -6.04
N VAL A 132 8.38 -10.43 -6.17
CA VAL A 132 8.30 -9.25 -5.33
C VAL A 132 8.03 -9.76 -3.91
N GLY A 133 9.12 -10.08 -3.22
CA GLY A 133 9.20 -10.60 -1.87
C GLY A 133 9.15 -9.45 -0.88
N SER A 134 8.12 -8.61 -0.99
CA SER A 134 7.67 -7.72 0.09
C SER A 134 6.21 -7.38 -0.14
N VAL A 135 5.37 -8.31 0.32
CA VAL A 135 4.27 -8.05 1.25
C VAL A 135 3.70 -6.61 1.18
N GLU A 136 2.85 -6.34 0.20
CA GLU A 136 1.76 -5.35 0.32
C GLU A 136 0.85 -5.36 -0.93
N PHE A 137 1.39 -5.67 -2.11
CA PHE A 137 0.59 -5.66 -3.35
C PHE A 137 -0.17 -6.97 -3.64
N SER A 138 0.18 -8.09 -3.00
CA SER A 138 -0.48 -9.39 -3.23
C SER A 138 -0.84 -10.18 -1.97
N ALA A 139 -0.55 -9.65 -0.78
CA ALA A 139 -1.19 -10.16 0.43
C ALA A 139 -2.48 -9.34 0.61
N PRO A 140 -3.68 -9.90 0.38
CA PRO A 140 -4.87 -9.23 0.90
C PRO A 140 -4.66 -9.09 2.41
N PRO A 141 -5.04 -7.96 3.03
CA PRO A 141 -5.16 -7.93 4.48
C PRO A 141 -6.03 -9.13 4.88
N SER A 142 -5.51 -9.98 5.77
CA SER A 142 -6.04 -11.31 6.13
C SER A 142 -7.40 -11.24 6.84
N PHE A 143 -8.42 -10.69 6.18
CA PHE A 143 -9.74 -10.44 6.74
C PHE A 143 -10.88 -10.76 5.74
N ARG A 144 -10.59 -11.50 4.66
CA ARG A 144 -11.66 -12.08 3.82
C ARG A 144 -11.80 -13.55 4.18
N SER A 145 -12.98 -13.94 4.68
CA SER A 145 -13.34 -15.33 4.99
C SER A 145 -13.50 -16.22 3.75
N SER A 146 -13.42 -15.64 2.55
CA SER A 146 -13.36 -16.38 1.30
C SER A 146 -12.51 -15.60 0.31
N PRO A 147 -11.33 -16.11 -0.12
CA PRO A 147 -10.57 -15.47 -1.16
C PRO A 147 -11.35 -15.60 -2.48
N LEU A 148 -11.49 -14.49 -3.20
CA LEU A 148 -11.87 -14.58 -4.61
C LEU A 148 -10.84 -15.47 -5.32
N PRO A 149 -11.26 -16.38 -6.20
CA PRO A 149 -10.32 -17.12 -7.03
C PRO A 149 -9.46 -16.11 -7.81
N TYR A 150 -8.14 -16.28 -7.72
CA TYR A 150 -7.20 -15.47 -8.49
C TYR A 150 -7.37 -15.84 -9.97
N LEU A 151 -8.08 -15.01 -10.72
CA LEU A 151 -7.97 -15.01 -12.17
C LEU A 151 -6.58 -14.44 -12.48
N GLN A 152 -5.74 -15.21 -13.17
CA GLN A 152 -4.44 -14.76 -13.68
C GLN A 152 -4.52 -14.46 -15.19
N PRO A 153 -5.23 -13.40 -15.62
CA PRO A 153 -5.48 -13.12 -17.03
C PRO A 153 -4.21 -12.84 -17.84
N TRP A 154 -3.11 -12.47 -17.17
CA TRP A 154 -1.87 -12.06 -17.81
C TRP A 154 -0.94 -13.21 -18.17
N ARG A 155 -1.13 -14.40 -17.59
CA ARG A 155 -0.24 -15.55 -17.82
C ARG A 155 -0.40 -16.08 -19.24
N ASP A 156 -1.64 -16.17 -19.71
CA ASP A 156 -1.98 -16.67 -21.06
C ASP A 156 -1.58 -15.68 -22.18
N ILE A 157 -1.52 -14.38 -21.87
CA ILE A 157 -1.13 -13.32 -22.82
C ILE A 157 0.40 -13.30 -23.01
N LEU A 158 1.17 -13.59 -21.96
CA LEU A 158 2.64 -13.51 -21.98
C LEU A 158 3.31 -14.75 -22.59
N GLU A 159 2.65 -15.91 -22.52
CA GLU A 159 3.18 -17.18 -23.06
C GLU A 159 2.90 -17.35 -24.56
N GLY A 160 2.26 -16.38 -25.22
CA GLY A 160 2.18 -16.29 -26.69
C GLY A 160 1.24 -17.28 -27.38
N GLU A 161 0.56 -18.15 -26.64
CA GLU A 161 -0.40 -19.14 -27.20
C GLU A 161 -1.88 -18.87 -26.84
N GLY A 162 -2.17 -17.86 -26.02
CA GLY A 162 -3.54 -17.53 -25.62
C GLY A 162 -4.21 -16.53 -26.56
N GLU A 163 -5.36 -16.89 -27.15
CA GLU A 163 -6.29 -15.87 -27.64
C GLU A 163 -6.55 -14.86 -26.50
N ALA A 164 -6.38 -13.56 -26.80
CA ALA A 164 -6.67 -12.50 -25.86
C ALA A 164 -8.07 -12.73 -25.26
N LEU A 165 -8.15 -12.80 -23.93
CA LEU A 165 -9.40 -13.07 -23.22
C LEU A 165 -10.59 -12.38 -23.90
N PRO A 166 -11.70 -13.09 -24.16
CA PRO A 166 -12.91 -12.42 -24.57
C PRO A 166 -13.22 -11.36 -23.50
N ARG A 167 -13.15 -10.08 -23.86
CA ARG A 167 -13.43 -8.92 -22.98
C ARG A 167 -14.85 -8.95 -22.39
N VAL A 168 -15.66 -9.90 -22.84
CA VAL A 168 -16.95 -10.21 -22.28
C VAL A 168 -16.69 -11.27 -21.21
N LEU A 169 -16.74 -10.87 -19.93
CA LEU A 169 -16.97 -11.83 -18.84
C LEU A 169 -18.06 -12.77 -19.34
N PRO A 170 -17.89 -14.11 -19.29
CA PRO A 170 -18.95 -14.99 -19.69
C PRO A 170 -20.17 -14.56 -18.89
N GLN A 171 -21.15 -13.97 -19.58
CA GLN A 171 -22.43 -13.72 -18.96
C GLN A 171 -22.84 -15.11 -18.55
N GLN A 172 -22.82 -15.39 -17.24
CA GLN A 172 -23.46 -16.58 -16.71
C GLN A 172 -24.92 -16.39 -17.06
N ARG A 173 -25.31 -16.77 -18.28
CA ARG A 173 -26.68 -17.05 -18.59
C ARG A 173 -27.05 -18.04 -17.53
N ALA A 174 -28.01 -17.67 -16.68
CA ALA A 174 -28.64 -18.58 -15.76
C ALA A 174 -29.21 -19.71 -16.63
N ALA A 175 -28.39 -20.73 -16.87
CA ALA A 175 -28.78 -21.89 -17.61
C ALA A 175 -29.85 -22.54 -16.74
N ARG A 176 -31.02 -22.80 -17.32
CA ARG A 176 -32.07 -23.51 -16.62
C ARG A 176 -31.47 -24.81 -16.12
N LEU A 177 -31.40 -24.97 -14.79
CA LEU A 177 -30.84 -26.16 -14.17
C LEU A 177 -31.63 -27.37 -14.68
N GLU A 178 -30.94 -28.46 -14.98
CA GLU A 178 -31.57 -29.76 -15.21
C GLU A 178 -32.50 -30.08 -14.02
N PRO A 179 -33.70 -30.63 -14.24
CA PRO A 179 -34.71 -30.80 -13.20
C PRO A 179 -34.20 -31.63 -12.00
N ALA A 180 -33.37 -32.65 -12.26
CA ALA A 180 -32.73 -33.44 -11.21
C ALA A 180 -31.74 -32.63 -10.35
N THR A 181 -31.00 -31.70 -10.98
CA THR A 181 -30.06 -30.81 -10.29
C THR A 181 -30.81 -29.73 -9.50
N ALA A 182 -31.88 -29.19 -10.07
CA ALA A 182 -32.73 -28.23 -9.39
C ALA A 182 -33.33 -28.82 -8.10
N GLU A 183 -33.84 -30.05 -8.16
CA GLU A 183 -34.41 -30.73 -7.00
C GLU A 183 -33.35 -31.05 -5.92
N ALA A 184 -32.14 -31.46 -6.34
CA ALA A 184 -31.03 -31.69 -5.42
C ALA A 184 -30.59 -30.40 -4.71
N VAL A 185 -30.52 -29.28 -5.44
CA VAL A 185 -30.20 -27.95 -4.89
C VAL A 185 -31.31 -27.48 -3.96
N GLU A 186 -32.58 -27.68 -4.32
CA GLU A 186 -33.72 -27.30 -3.48
C GLU A 186 -33.73 -28.08 -2.16
N ARG A 187 -33.47 -29.40 -2.19
CA ARG A 187 -33.26 -30.20 -0.97
C ARG A 187 -32.11 -29.67 -0.13
N MET A 188 -30.99 -29.27 -0.74
CA MET A 188 -29.87 -28.63 -0.04
C MET A 188 -30.29 -27.30 0.60
N MET A 189 -31.02 -26.45 -0.13
CA MET A 189 -31.49 -25.15 0.37
C MET A 189 -32.51 -25.29 1.51
N GLN A 190 -33.37 -26.32 1.49
CA GLN A 190 -34.32 -26.60 2.56
C GLN A 190 -33.63 -27.07 3.85
N THR A 191 -32.46 -27.71 3.76
CA THR A 191 -31.66 -28.11 4.93
C THR A 191 -30.82 -26.97 5.51
N LEU A 192 -30.63 -25.89 4.77
CA LEU A 192 -29.91 -24.73 5.26
C LEU A 192 -30.82 -23.91 6.18
N PRO A 193 -30.37 -23.55 7.40
CA PRO A 193 -31.13 -22.61 8.21
C PRO A 193 -31.33 -21.33 7.39
N PRO A 194 -32.52 -20.70 7.46
CA PRO A 194 -32.75 -19.44 6.76
C PRO A 194 -31.64 -18.49 7.17
N ARG A 195 -30.87 -18.01 6.18
CA ARG A 195 -29.76 -17.07 6.39
C ARG A 195 -30.36 -15.73 6.76
N ARG A 196 -30.90 -15.63 7.98
CA ARG A 196 -31.31 -14.36 8.58
C ARG A 196 -30.04 -13.55 8.71
N SER A 197 -29.87 -12.58 7.83
CA SER A 197 -28.97 -11.46 8.05
C SER A 197 -29.48 -10.71 9.28
N ALA A 198 -29.18 -11.23 10.48
CA ALA A 198 -29.52 -10.56 11.71
C ALA A 198 -28.90 -9.17 11.64
N ALA A 199 -29.75 -8.14 11.69
CA ALA A 199 -29.30 -6.77 11.71
C ALA A 199 -28.30 -6.62 12.86
N ARG A 200 -27.10 -6.12 12.54
CA ARG A 200 -26.07 -5.95 13.54
C ARG A 200 -26.56 -5.00 14.63
N ALA A 201 -26.19 -5.22 15.89
CA ALA A 201 -26.49 -4.30 16.99
C ALA A 201 -25.66 -3.01 16.87
N PRO A 202 -26.17 -1.85 17.34
CA PRO A 202 -25.47 -0.59 17.22
C PRO A 202 -24.20 -0.62 18.06
N THR A 203 -23.11 -0.08 17.52
CA THR A 203 -21.79 -0.04 18.17
C THR A 203 -21.51 1.40 18.59
N VAL A 204 -21.36 1.61 19.90
CA VAL A 204 -20.85 2.88 20.46
C VAL A 204 -19.34 2.75 20.62
N LEU A 205 -18.57 3.73 20.12
CA LEU A 205 -17.12 3.72 20.25
C LEU A 205 -16.74 3.99 21.71
N ALA A 206 -15.62 3.42 22.16
CA ALA A 206 -15.17 3.53 23.55
C ALA A 206 -14.98 4.99 24.00
N GLU A 207 -14.59 5.88 23.09
CA GLU A 207 -14.33 7.29 23.42
C GLU A 207 -15.59 8.11 23.72
N ASP A 208 -16.78 7.64 23.31
CA ASP A 208 -18.05 8.31 23.57
C ASP A 208 -18.92 7.52 24.58
N GLY A 209 -18.38 6.43 25.17
CA GLY A 209 -19.03 5.64 26.22
C GLY A 209 -18.93 6.26 27.62
N GLU A 210 -17.83 6.98 27.88
CA GLU A 210 -17.69 7.86 29.04
C GLU A 210 -17.75 9.29 28.51
N PHE A 211 -18.66 10.15 29.00
CA PHE A 211 -18.82 11.54 28.56
C PHE A 211 -17.56 12.39 28.87
N ALA A 212 -16.49 12.17 28.12
CA ALA A 212 -15.15 12.72 28.37
C ALA A 212 -14.69 13.55 27.16
N GLY A 213 -15.37 14.68 26.92
CA GLY A 213 -15.02 15.61 25.85
C GLY A 213 -15.42 17.05 26.18
N LYS A 214 -14.68 18.01 25.64
CA LYS A 214 -15.03 19.45 25.67
C LYS A 214 -15.32 19.94 24.24
N GLY A 215 -16.19 20.93 24.10
CA GLY A 215 -16.49 21.55 22.81
C GLY A 215 -17.26 20.61 21.86
N VAL A 216 -16.82 20.51 20.61
CA VAL A 216 -17.56 19.79 19.56
C VAL A 216 -17.65 18.27 19.79
N ALA A 217 -16.67 17.70 20.52
CA ALA A 217 -16.73 16.30 20.95
C ALA A 217 -17.85 16.06 21.98
N PHE A 218 -18.21 17.07 22.78
CA PHE A 218 -19.31 16.98 23.75
C PHE A 218 -20.67 16.96 23.06
N THR A 219 -20.86 17.76 22.00
CA THR A 219 -22.08 17.71 21.18
C THR A 219 -22.24 16.35 20.52
N LEU A 220 -21.16 15.77 19.99
CA LEU A 220 -21.19 14.41 19.43
C LEU A 220 -21.62 13.37 20.48
N ALA A 221 -21.00 13.39 21.67
CA ALA A 221 -21.37 12.48 22.76
C ALA A 221 -22.85 12.65 23.17
N GLY A 222 -23.36 13.88 23.19
CA GLY A 222 -24.78 14.16 23.43
C GLY A 222 -25.72 13.55 22.39
N ILE A 223 -25.36 13.61 21.10
CA ILE A 223 -26.13 12.97 20.02
C ILE A 223 -26.11 11.44 20.16
N VAL A 224 -24.95 10.87 20.50
CA VAL A 224 -24.76 9.42 20.65
C VAL A 224 -25.56 8.88 21.86
N ALA A 225 -25.48 9.53 23.01
CA ALA A 225 -26.24 9.15 24.20
C ALA A 225 -27.75 9.42 24.06
N GLY A 226 -28.11 10.44 23.27
CA GLY A 226 -29.48 10.82 22.99
C GLY A 226 -30.08 10.03 21.83
N ALA A 227 -30.15 10.66 20.65
CA ALA A 227 -30.88 10.14 19.50
C ALA A 227 -30.41 8.74 19.05
N PHE A 228 -29.09 8.47 19.08
CA PHE A 228 -28.52 7.21 18.63
C PHE A 228 -28.84 6.04 19.57
N SER A 229 -28.64 6.21 20.88
CA SER A 229 -28.92 5.16 21.87
C SER A 229 -30.41 4.82 22.00
N HIS A 230 -31.29 5.78 21.73
CA HIS A 230 -32.74 5.58 21.71
C HIS A 230 -33.26 5.02 20.37
N GLY A 231 -32.39 4.70 19.41
CA GLY A 231 -32.78 4.17 18.10
C GLY A 231 -33.52 5.16 17.21
N ARG A 232 -33.45 6.47 17.50
CA ARG A 232 -34.05 7.53 16.68
C ARG A 232 -33.13 7.86 15.50
N TRP A 233 -32.96 6.90 14.60
CA TRP A 233 -31.98 6.97 13.50
C TRP A 233 -32.19 8.15 12.55
N GLY A 234 -33.43 8.61 12.36
CA GLY A 234 -33.73 9.79 11.52
C GLY A 234 -33.19 11.07 12.13
N GLU A 235 -33.49 11.30 13.41
CA GLU A 235 -33.03 12.46 14.16
C GLU A 235 -31.50 12.42 14.35
N ALA A 236 -30.93 11.26 14.66
CA ALA A 236 -29.49 11.08 14.78
C ALA A 236 -28.76 11.43 13.48
N ARG A 237 -29.29 10.99 12.32
CA ARG A 237 -28.73 11.32 11.00
C ARG A 237 -28.69 12.83 10.77
N GLU A 238 -29.81 13.51 10.98
CA GLU A 238 -29.90 14.97 10.76
C GLU A 238 -28.96 15.75 11.69
N GLN A 239 -28.88 15.35 12.96
CA GLN A 239 -27.97 15.97 13.93
C GLN A 239 -26.49 15.74 13.55
N LEU A 240 -26.15 14.54 13.06
CA LEU A 240 -24.78 14.21 12.62
C LEU A 240 -24.41 14.90 11.31
N GLU A 241 -25.33 14.99 10.34
CA GLU A 241 -25.13 15.74 9.09
C GLU A 241 -24.91 17.22 9.38
N SER A 242 -25.72 17.81 10.27
CA SER A 242 -25.55 19.19 10.71
C SER A 242 -24.20 19.40 11.39
N LEU A 243 -23.78 18.47 12.25
CA LEU A 243 -22.47 18.51 12.91
C LEU A 243 -21.32 18.50 11.89
N LEU A 244 -21.42 17.67 10.85
CA LEU A 244 -20.40 17.53 9.80
C LEU A 244 -20.27 18.77 8.89
N THR A 245 -21.20 19.72 8.94
CA THR A 245 -21.04 21.01 8.25
C THR A 245 -20.03 21.94 8.94
N LEU A 246 -19.75 21.70 10.22
CA LEU A 246 -18.82 22.50 11.02
C LEU A 246 -17.37 22.03 10.80
N PRO A 247 -16.37 22.91 10.96
CA PRO A 247 -14.96 22.51 10.92
C PRO A 247 -14.62 21.64 12.14
N LEU A 248 -14.55 20.33 11.92
CA LEU A 248 -14.30 19.32 12.94
C LEU A 248 -12.82 18.92 12.97
N PRO A 249 -12.25 18.64 14.15
CA PRO A 249 -10.97 17.94 14.23
C PRO A 249 -11.08 16.54 13.56
N PRO A 250 -10.05 16.06 12.85
CA PRO A 250 -10.12 14.82 12.07
C PRO A 250 -10.62 13.59 12.84
N ARG A 251 -10.24 13.46 14.11
CA ARG A 251 -10.70 12.35 14.98
C ARG A 251 -12.19 12.43 15.30
N VAL A 252 -12.72 13.64 15.54
CA VAL A 252 -14.16 13.84 15.85
C VAL A 252 -14.99 13.67 14.58
N GLU A 253 -14.49 14.14 13.44
CA GLU A 253 -15.11 13.92 12.13
C GLU A 253 -15.24 12.43 11.82
N ALA A 254 -14.18 11.65 12.00
CA ALA A 254 -14.21 10.21 11.75
C ALA A 254 -15.20 9.46 12.66
N ARG A 255 -15.33 9.87 13.93
CA ARG A 255 -16.37 9.33 14.82
C ARG A 255 -17.78 9.71 14.35
N ALA A 256 -18.01 10.98 14.02
CA ALA A 256 -19.30 11.45 13.52
C ALA A 256 -19.72 10.69 12.24
N ARG A 257 -18.78 10.48 11.30
CA ARG A 257 -18.99 9.67 10.10
C ARG A 257 -19.28 8.20 10.41
N PHE A 258 -18.58 7.62 11.39
CA PHE A 258 -18.85 6.25 11.84
C PHE A 258 -20.29 6.07 12.36
N TYR A 259 -20.78 7.01 13.18
CA TYR A 259 -22.17 6.97 13.65
C TYR A 259 -23.19 7.27 12.55
N LEU A 260 -22.85 8.17 11.61
CA LEU A 260 -23.70 8.46 10.47
C LEU A 260 -23.86 7.23 9.57
N GLY A 261 -22.78 6.49 9.33
CA GLY A 261 -22.82 5.21 8.61
C GLY A 261 -23.74 4.19 9.26
N GLN A 262 -23.74 4.10 10.60
CA GLN A 262 -24.67 3.23 11.33
C GLN A 262 -26.12 3.72 11.19
N ALA A 263 -26.37 5.03 11.27
CA ALA A 263 -27.70 5.59 11.06
C ALA A 263 -28.25 5.29 9.65
N PHE A 264 -27.40 5.39 8.61
CA PHE A 264 -27.77 5.01 7.24
C PHE A 264 -28.04 3.50 7.11
N TYR A 265 -27.26 2.67 7.79
CA TYR A 265 -27.47 1.21 7.79
C TYR A 265 -28.86 0.84 8.31
N TYR A 266 -29.30 1.45 9.43
CA TYR A 266 -30.64 1.20 9.99
C TYR A 266 -31.77 1.83 9.19
N LYS A 267 -31.48 2.85 8.37
CA LYS A 267 -32.45 3.46 7.45
C LYS A 267 -32.63 2.68 6.14
N GLY A 268 -31.80 1.65 5.88
CA GLY A 268 -31.83 0.84 4.66
C GLY A 268 -31.00 1.41 3.51
N SER A 269 -30.35 2.57 3.70
CA SER A 269 -29.46 3.18 2.70
C SER A 269 -28.05 2.57 2.80
N HIS A 270 -27.92 1.30 2.48
CA HIS A 270 -26.67 0.54 2.67
C HIS A 270 -25.50 1.07 1.83
N GLU A 271 -25.77 1.61 0.63
CA GLU A 271 -24.74 2.24 -0.21
C GLU A 271 -24.08 3.44 0.50
N HIS A 272 -24.90 4.34 1.06
CA HIS A 272 -24.44 5.52 1.79
C HIS A 272 -23.73 5.11 3.08
N ALA A 273 -24.25 4.08 3.77
CA ALA A 273 -23.60 3.53 4.95
C ALA A 273 -22.17 3.07 4.66
N VAL A 274 -21.94 2.35 3.55
CA VAL A 274 -20.59 1.90 3.16
C VAL A 274 -19.66 3.09 2.97
N LEU A 275 -20.09 4.13 2.27
CA LEU A 275 -19.26 5.31 2.01
C LEU A 275 -18.84 5.99 3.32
N GLU A 276 -19.77 6.21 4.24
CA GLU A 276 -19.45 6.83 5.53
C GLU A 276 -18.49 5.98 6.36
N PHE A 277 -18.66 4.65 6.36
CA PHE A 277 -17.69 3.78 7.03
C PHE A 277 -16.31 3.84 6.38
N LEU A 278 -16.22 3.92 5.05
CA LEU A 278 -14.93 4.05 4.36
C LEU A 278 -14.22 5.35 4.75
N LEU A 279 -14.96 6.45 4.92
CA LEU A 279 -14.39 7.73 5.36
C LEU A 279 -13.94 7.71 6.83
N ALA A 280 -14.54 6.86 7.67
CA ALA A 280 -14.12 6.66 9.06
C ALA A 280 -12.92 5.70 9.23
N ARG A 281 -12.58 4.90 8.21
CA ARG A 281 -11.51 3.87 8.26
C ARG A 281 -10.11 4.36 8.66
N PRO A 282 -9.65 5.58 8.30
CA PRO A 282 -8.31 6.04 8.69
C PRO A 282 -8.09 6.03 10.20
N HIS A 283 -9.17 6.18 10.99
CA HIS A 283 -9.10 6.19 12.46
C HIS A 283 -9.74 4.95 13.11
N TYR A 284 -10.76 4.34 12.48
CA TYR A 284 -11.53 3.22 13.05
C TYR A 284 -11.58 2.01 12.13
N HIS A 285 -10.41 1.47 11.77
CA HIS A 285 -10.31 0.41 10.76
C HIS A 285 -11.08 -0.88 11.14
N ALA A 286 -10.95 -1.35 12.38
CA ALA A 286 -11.51 -2.64 12.81
C ALA A 286 -13.04 -2.60 12.85
N GLU A 287 -13.59 -1.57 13.47
CA GLU A 287 -15.01 -1.35 13.66
C GLU A 287 -15.68 -1.06 12.31
N ALA A 288 -15.12 -0.13 11.52
CA ALA A 288 -15.67 0.23 10.22
C ALA A 288 -15.65 -0.94 9.24
N SER A 289 -14.59 -1.76 9.21
CA SER A 289 -14.51 -2.91 8.29
C SER A 289 -15.62 -3.94 8.56
N GLN A 290 -15.95 -4.18 9.82
CA GLN A 290 -17.04 -5.09 10.19
C GLN A 290 -18.41 -4.54 9.76
N TRP A 291 -18.59 -3.22 9.83
CA TRP A 291 -19.82 -2.56 9.39
C TRP A 291 -19.94 -2.47 7.86
N VAL A 292 -18.85 -2.24 7.13
CA VAL A 292 -18.81 -2.33 5.66
C VAL A 292 -19.23 -3.73 5.21
N ALA A 293 -18.67 -4.77 5.83
CA ALA A 293 -19.05 -6.15 5.52
C ALA A 293 -20.54 -6.43 5.82
N ALA A 294 -21.11 -5.79 6.84
CA ALA A 294 -22.53 -5.92 7.16
C ALA A 294 -23.43 -5.19 6.16
N ALA A 295 -23.07 -3.97 5.77
CA ALA A 295 -23.81 -3.18 4.80
C ALA A 295 -23.80 -3.86 3.41
N LEU A 296 -22.65 -4.35 2.95
CA LEU A 296 -22.52 -5.04 1.66
C LEU A 296 -23.34 -6.33 1.56
N ARG A 297 -23.66 -7.00 2.67
CA ARG A 297 -24.57 -8.17 2.65
C ARG A 297 -26.00 -7.83 2.26
N HIS A 298 -26.39 -6.56 2.37
CA HIS A 298 -27.74 -6.08 2.06
C HIS A 298 -27.79 -5.28 0.75
N VAL A 299 -26.64 -4.98 0.16
CA VAL A 299 -26.56 -4.41 -1.20
C VAL A 299 -26.71 -5.58 -2.17
N GLU A 300 -27.93 -5.84 -2.64
CA GLU A 300 -28.14 -6.85 -3.68
C GLU A 300 -27.46 -6.41 -4.99
N PRO A 301 -26.66 -7.27 -5.62
CA PRO A 301 -26.12 -7.01 -6.95
C PRO A 301 -27.24 -7.21 -7.98
N GLY A 302 -28.15 -6.24 -8.16
CA GLY A 302 -29.15 -6.36 -9.22
C GLY A 302 -30.38 -5.45 -9.25
N SER A 303 -30.61 -4.55 -8.29
CA SER A 303 -31.80 -3.68 -8.36
C SER A 303 -31.53 -2.39 -9.15
N ARG A 304 -31.35 -2.50 -10.47
CA ARG A 304 -31.58 -1.42 -11.45
C ARG A 304 -32.15 -2.01 -12.72
#